data_AF-A0A496N9H3-F1
#
_entry.id   AF-A0A496N9H3-F1
#
_cell.length_a   1.000
_cell.length_b   1.000
_cell.length_c   1.000
_cell.angle_alpha   90.00
_cell.angle_beta   90.00
_cell.angle_gamma   90.00
#
_symmetry.space_group_name_H-M   'P 1'
#
loop_
_entity.id
_entity.type
_entity.pdbx_description
1 polymer ?
#
loop_
_entity_poly.entity_id
_entity_poly.type
_entity_poly.pdbx_seq_one_letter_code
_entity_poly.pdbx_strand_id
1 'polypeptide(L)' 'MSIILGIDPGSRVTGYGVIRQTGRYLEYLGSGAIRTQVEDLPT' A
#
# COMPACT_ATOMS: atom_id res chain seq x y z
N MET A 1 -19.77 4.51 -0.65
CA MET A 1 -18.73 3.96 -1.55
C MET A 1 -17.41 4.55 -1.11
N SER A 2 -16.42 3.70 -0.83
CA SER A 2 -15.15 4.12 -0.23
C SER A 2 -13.99 3.50 -0.99
N ILE A 3 -12.91 4.26 -1.19
CA ILE A 3 -11.62 3.72 -1.62
C ILE A 3 -10.78 3.54 -0.36
N ILE A 4 -10.28 2.33 -0.14
CA ILE A 4 -9.52 1.95 1.05
C ILE A 4 -8.08 1.67 0.61
N LEU A 5 -7.14 2.33 1.26
CA LEU A 5 -5.70 2.14 1.09
C LEU A 5 -5.16 1.40 2.32
N GLY A 6 -4.69 0.18 2.11
CA GLY A 6 -3.87 -0.54 3.08
C GLY A 6 -2.39 -0.22 2.85
N ILE A 7 -1.65 0.03 3.93
CA ILE A 7 -0.21 0.31 3.92
C ILE A 7 0.50 -0.71 4.82
N ASP A 8 1.57 -1.30 4.31
CA ASP A 8 2.50 -2.15 5.05
C ASP A 8 3.88 -1.47 5.07
N PRO A 9 4.20 -0.66 6.10
CA PRO A 9 5.39 0.16 6.12
C PRO A 9 6.66 -0.66 6.40
N GLY A 10 7.69 -0.41 5.59
CA GLY A 10 9.02 -0.97 5.81
C GLY A 10 10.11 0.07 5.52
N SER A 11 11.26 -0.08 6.17
CA SER A 11 12.36 0.90 6.13
C SER A 11 12.91 1.15 4.72
N ARG A 12 12.95 0.09 3.88
CA ARG A 12 13.41 0.17 2.48
C ARG A 12 12.28 0.01 1.47
N VAL A 13 11.23 -0.71 1.83
CA VAL A 13 10.11 -1.02 0.94
C VAL A 13 8.82 -0.92 1.74
N THR A 14 7.87 -0.12 1.26
CA THR A 14 6.52 -0.01 1.83
C THR A 14 5.53 -0.61 0.84
N GLY A 15 4.82 -1.66 1.25
CA GLY A 15 3.74 -2.25 0.46
C GLY A 15 2.48 -1.40 0.51
N TYR A 16 1.70 -1.39 -0.57
CA TYR A 16 0.36 -0.81 -0.56
C TYR A 16 -0.63 -1.67 -1.34
N GLY A 17 -1.89 -1.62 -0.92
CA GLY A 17 -3.02 -2.23 -1.60
C GLY A 17 -4.22 -1.31 -1.59
N VAL A 18 -4.93 -1.23 -2.70
CA VAL A 18 -6.10 -0.37 -2.89
C VAL A 18 -7.30 -1.21 -3.30
N ILE A 19 -8.39 -1.05 -2.56
CA ILE A 19 -9.68 -1.66 -2.88
C ILE A 19 -10.78 -0.61 -2.90
N ARG A 20 -11.83 -0.86 -3.66
CA ARG A 20 -13.10 -0.13 -3.59
C ARG A 20 -14.11 -0.97 -2.85
N GLN A 21 -14.73 -0.39 -1.82
CA GLN A 21 -15.84 -1.00 -1.10
C GLN A 21 -17.17 -0.39 -1.52
N THR A 22 -18.07 -1.26 -1.99
CA THR A 22 -19.47 -0.95 -2.30
C THR A 22 -20.37 -1.91 -1.52
N GLY A 23 -20.85 -1.46 -0.35
CA GLY A 23 -21.59 -2.32 0.57
C GLY A 23 -20.72 -3.47 1.08
N ARG A 24 -21.10 -4.71 0.75
CA ARG A 24 -20.36 -5.93 1.09
C ARG A 24 -19.40 -6.40 -0.01
N TYR A 25 -19.41 -5.75 -1.16
CA TYR A 25 -18.55 -6.10 -2.29
C TYR A 25 -17.25 -5.32 -2.22
N LEU A 26 -16.15 -6.02 -2.50
CA LEU A 26 -14.81 -5.47 -2.59
C LEU A 26 -14.30 -5.67 -4.02
N GLU A 27 -13.82 -4.59 -4.62
CA GLU A 27 -13.20 -4.60 -5.94
C GLU A 27 -11.72 -4.25 -5.79
N TYR A 28 -10.85 -5.07 -6.37
CA TYR A 28 -9.42 -4.79 -6.43
C TYR A 28 -9.16 -3.66 -7.41
N LEU A 29 -8.48 -2.61 -6.94
CA LEU A 29 -8.08 -1.48 -7.79
C LEU A 29 -6.60 -1.51 -8.14
N GLY A 30 -5.77 -2.04 -7.26
CA GLY A 30 -4.33 -2.10 -7.48
C GLY A 30 -3.56 -2.45 -6.21
N SER A 31 -2.32 -2.87 -6.38
CA SER A 31 -1.34 -3.01 -5.31
C SER A 31 0.05 -2.73 -5.86
N GLY A 32 1.01 -2.55 -4.96
CA GLY A 32 2.38 -2.35 -5.33
C GLY A 32 3.28 -2.19 -4.12
N ALA A 33 4.51 -1.79 -4.39
CA ALA A 33 5.50 -1.51 -3.38
C ALA A 33 6.25 -0.23 -3.75
N ILE A 34 6.36 0.67 -2.79
CA ILE A 34 7.19 1.87 -2.89
C ILE A 34 8.57 1.49 -2.37
N ARG A 35 9.58 1.54 -3.25
CA ARG A 35 10.97 1.34 -2.87
C ARG A 35 11.58 2.68 -2.49
N THR A 36 11.81 2.87 -1.20
CA THR A 36 12.45 4.08 -0.69
C THR A 36 13.94 4.01 -1.04
N GLN A 37 14.39 4.92 -1.91
CA GLN A 37 15.83 5.11 -2.12
C GLN A 37 16.35 5.93 -0.94
N VAL A 38 17.08 5.28 -0.04
CA VAL A 38 17.75 5.90 1.09
C VAL A 38 19.22 5.53 0.99
N GLU A 39 20.09 6.54 0.90
CA GLU A 39 21.54 6.35 0.75
C GLU A 39 22.15 5.73 2.01
N ASP A 40 21.59 5.99 3.20
CA ASP A 40 22.01 5.37 4.45
C ASP A 40 20.82 5.15 5.39
N LEU A 41 20.51 3.88 5.67
CA LEU A 41 19.79 3.51 6.87
C LEU A 41 20.86 3.11 7.91
N PRO A 42 20.81 3.62 9.15
CA PRO A 42 21.75 3.19 10.17
C PRO A 42 21.70 1.66 10.32
N THR A 43 22.86 1.03 10.14
CA THR A 43 23.10 -0.39 10.45
C THR A 43 23.01 -0.67 11.95
#